data_AF-A0A7S4AJ28-F1
#
_entry.id   AF-A0A7S4AJ28-F1
#
_cell.length_a   1.000
_cell.length_b   1.000
_cell.length_c   1.000
_cell.angle_alpha   90.00
_cell.angle_beta   90.00
_cell.angle_gamma   90.00
#
_symmetry.space_group_name_H-M   'P 1'
#
loop_
_entity.id
_entity.type
_entity.pdbx_description
1 polymer ?
#
loop_
_entity_poly.entity_id
_entity_poly.type
_entity_poly.pdbx_seq_one_letter_code
_entity_poly.pdbx_strand_id
1 'polypeptide(L)'
;FYTPGTDSNKKEDGPESSGAVPRVPKSTAQKLTPAMDIFSAGCVIMETFLNGERAFDLGDLMEYRQRKTYTPTLQQKLNKIEFSALRAACKNMLSLDPSQRLTAKEYLNRLEASGLLPTSFETLARLMKEVTTNAGSNANTKTEMEADVAVVTPDARLAKAAACYSEILHETMGVFDQEGKEYFDKVLGRTAVALMKNK
;
A
#
# COMPACT_ATOMS: atom_id res chain seq x y z
N PHE A 1 -4.75 15.48 4.88
CA PHE A 1 -6.07 15.94 4.43
C PHE A 1 -6.55 17.08 5.33
N TYR A 2 -6.57 18.31 4.79
CA TYR A 2 -7.07 19.60 5.31
C TYR A 2 -6.99 19.92 6.82
N THR A 3 -6.18 20.93 7.16
CA THR A 3 -6.41 21.82 8.32
C THR A 3 -6.56 23.26 7.77
N PRO A 4 -7.60 24.03 8.17
CA PRO A 4 -7.68 25.45 7.83
C PRO A 4 -6.64 26.23 8.64
N GLY A 5 -5.84 27.04 7.95
CA GLY A 5 -4.99 28.06 8.58
C GLY A 5 -5.85 29.23 9.05
N THR A 6 -5.65 29.64 10.30
CA THR A 6 -6.17 30.88 10.86
C THR A 6 -5.23 32.02 10.49
N ASP A 7 -5.54 32.78 9.44
CA ASP A 7 -4.88 34.06 9.20
C ASP A 7 -5.77 35.19 9.73
N SER A 8 -5.32 35.78 10.83
CA SER A 8 -5.76 37.04 11.35
C SER A 8 -5.17 38.18 10.51
N ASN A 9 -6.03 39.16 10.19
CA ASN A 9 -5.73 40.58 9.86
C ASN A 9 -5.70 40.98 8.36
N LYS A 10 -6.76 41.68 7.88
CA LYS A 10 -6.71 43.12 7.48
C LYS A 10 -8.04 43.65 6.88
N LYS A 11 -8.49 44.74 7.52
CA LYS A 11 -9.30 45.93 7.13
C LYS A 11 -10.21 45.97 5.87
N GLU A 12 -11.39 46.52 6.14
CA GLU A 12 -12.49 46.99 5.29
C GLU A 12 -12.14 48.21 4.42
N ASP A 13 -12.82 48.35 3.27
CA ASP A 13 -13.50 49.58 2.76
C ASP A 13 -14.33 49.22 1.49
N GLY A 14 -15.60 49.67 1.40
CA GLY A 14 -16.60 49.34 0.34
C GLY A 14 -16.53 50.20 -0.95
N PRO A 15 -17.60 50.35 -1.79
CA PRO A 15 -18.95 49.78 -1.75
C PRO A 15 -19.43 49.07 -3.07
N GLU A 16 -20.61 48.47 -2.93
CA GLU A 16 -21.49 47.66 -3.81
C GLU A 16 -21.49 47.87 -5.35
N SER A 17 -21.58 46.76 -6.11
CA SER A 17 -22.52 46.58 -7.24
C SER A 17 -22.41 45.20 -7.93
N SER A 18 -23.59 44.62 -8.17
CA SER A 18 -23.91 43.53 -9.13
C SER A 18 -23.60 42.07 -8.72
N GLY A 19 -24.68 41.29 -8.64
CA GLY A 19 -24.73 39.88 -8.29
C GLY A 19 -23.66 39.02 -8.96
N ALA A 20 -22.70 38.59 -8.15
CA ALA A 20 -21.75 37.56 -8.49
C ALA A 20 -22.10 36.31 -7.68
N VAL A 21 -22.50 35.26 -8.40
CA VAL A 21 -22.58 33.87 -7.90
C VAL A 21 -21.37 33.59 -7.02
N PRO A 22 -21.52 33.05 -5.79
CA PRO A 22 -20.37 32.68 -4.97
C PRO A 22 -19.50 31.72 -5.76
N ARG A 23 -18.31 32.18 -6.18
CA ARG A 23 -17.33 31.29 -6.79
C ARG A 23 -16.97 30.26 -5.73
N VAL A 24 -17.42 29.03 -5.97
CA VAL A 24 -16.91 27.83 -5.30
C VAL A 24 -15.38 27.98 -5.23
N PRO A 25 -14.77 27.93 -4.03
CA PRO A 25 -13.32 28.06 -3.92
C PRO A 25 -12.72 27.00 -4.83
N LYS A 26 -11.94 27.46 -5.82
CA LYS A 26 -11.18 26.57 -6.72
C LYS A 26 -10.47 25.57 -5.82
N SER A 27 -10.85 24.30 -5.94
CA SER A 27 -10.16 23.22 -5.24
C SER A 27 -8.70 23.33 -5.63
N THR A 28 -7.87 23.80 -4.72
CA THR A 28 -6.43 23.65 -4.85
C THR A 28 -6.22 22.15 -4.82
N ALA A 29 -6.01 21.54 -5.99
CA ALA A 29 -5.78 20.12 -6.13
C ALA A 29 -4.54 19.78 -5.29
N GLN A 30 -4.77 19.33 -4.07
CA GLN A 30 -3.71 18.99 -3.14
C GLN A 30 -2.97 17.82 -3.76
N LYS A 31 -1.66 17.99 -4.01
CA LYS A 31 -0.85 16.96 -4.66
C LYS A 31 -0.91 15.68 -3.84
N LEU A 32 -1.19 14.56 -4.50
CA LEU A 32 -1.16 13.25 -3.85
C LEU A 32 0.25 12.97 -3.31
N THR A 33 0.34 12.45 -2.09
CA THR A 33 1.59 12.14 -1.40
C THR A 33 1.55 10.70 -0.90
N PRO A 34 2.69 9.97 -0.92
CA PRO A 34 2.75 8.60 -0.41
C PRO A 34 2.32 8.48 1.06
N ALA A 35 2.53 9.52 1.86
CA ALA A 35 2.10 9.55 3.26
C ALA A 35 0.57 9.43 3.41
N MET A 36 -0.22 9.81 2.40
CA MET A 36 -1.68 9.59 2.40
C MET A 36 -2.03 8.11 2.23
N ASP A 37 -1.28 7.39 1.39
CA ASP A 37 -1.43 5.93 1.22
C ASP A 37 -1.00 5.17 2.48
N ILE A 38 0.01 5.66 3.20
CA ILE A 38 0.41 5.10 4.49
C ILE A 38 -0.72 5.17 5.52
N PHE A 39 -1.50 6.25 5.54
CA PHE A 39 -2.62 6.36 6.47
C PHE A 39 -3.73 5.36 6.14
N SER A 40 -4.11 5.23 4.86
CA SER A 40 -5.13 4.26 4.45
C SER A 40 -4.64 2.82 4.65
N ALA A 41 -3.38 2.52 4.35
CA ALA A 41 -2.78 1.23 4.68
C ALA A 41 -2.81 0.95 6.19
N GLY A 42 -2.53 1.95 7.03
CA GLY A 42 -2.65 1.83 8.49
C GLY A 42 -4.08 1.47 8.94
N CYS A 43 -5.11 2.06 8.32
CA CYS A 43 -6.51 1.68 8.58
C CYS A 43 -6.76 0.21 8.20
N VAL A 44 -6.38 -0.21 7.00
CA VAL A 44 -6.61 -1.58 6.49
C VAL A 44 -5.86 -2.62 7.32
N ILE A 45 -4.60 -2.34 7.67
CA ILE A 45 -3.82 -3.23 8.53
C ILE A 45 -4.50 -3.34 9.90
N MET A 46 -4.89 -2.22 10.51
CA MET A 46 -5.60 -2.27 11.78
C MET A 46 -6.89 -3.10 11.69
N GLU A 47 -7.71 -2.90 10.65
CA GLU A 47 -8.94 -3.69 10.43
C GLU A 47 -8.67 -5.18 10.31
N THR A 48 -7.59 -5.55 9.59
CA THR A 48 -7.19 -6.95 9.41
C THR A 48 -6.90 -7.63 10.75
N PHE A 49 -6.21 -6.93 11.65
CA PHE A 49 -5.84 -7.45 12.98
C PHE A 49 -6.91 -7.24 14.06
N LEU A 50 -8.01 -6.56 13.73
CA LEU A 50 -9.19 -6.43 14.58
C LEU A 50 -10.39 -7.23 14.04
N ASN A 51 -10.12 -8.30 13.28
CA ASN A 51 -11.14 -9.21 12.74
C ASN A 51 -12.24 -8.48 11.94
N GLY A 52 -11.87 -7.44 11.19
CA GLY A 52 -12.80 -6.66 10.36
C GLY A 52 -13.52 -5.54 11.10
N GLU A 53 -13.22 -5.28 12.39
CA GLU A 53 -13.70 -4.08 13.07
C GLU A 53 -13.11 -2.83 12.37
N ARG A 54 -13.99 -1.96 11.85
CA ARG A 54 -13.59 -0.75 11.14
C ARG A 54 -12.64 0.11 11.97
N ALA A 55 -11.61 0.65 11.32
CA ALA A 55 -10.65 1.52 11.96
C ALA A 55 -11.33 2.79 12.51
N PHE A 56 -12.11 3.44 11.65
CA PHE A 56 -12.86 4.65 11.94
C PHE A 56 -14.26 4.52 11.35
N ASP A 57 -15.27 5.00 12.08
CA ASP A 57 -16.49 5.51 11.44
C ASP A 57 -16.31 6.98 11.01
N LEU A 58 -17.25 7.52 10.22
CA LEU A 58 -17.22 8.92 9.82
C LEU A 58 -17.18 9.86 11.04
N GLY A 59 -17.97 9.55 12.08
CA GLY A 59 -17.97 10.31 13.34
C GLY A 59 -16.60 10.27 14.03
N ASP A 60 -16.00 9.09 14.15
CA ASP A 60 -14.67 8.91 14.75
C ASP A 60 -13.62 9.74 13.98
N LEU A 61 -13.69 9.75 12.65
CA LEU A 61 -12.73 10.45 11.80
C LEU A 61 -12.88 11.98 11.94
N MET A 62 -14.10 12.48 12.05
CA MET A 62 -14.36 13.91 12.28
C MET A 62 -13.85 14.35 13.66
N GLU A 63 -14.13 13.56 14.70
CA GLU A 63 -13.64 13.82 16.07
C GLU A 63 -12.11 13.76 16.12
N TYR A 64 -11.51 12.71 15.54
CA TYR A 64 -10.06 12.53 15.45
C TYR A 64 -9.39 13.74 14.81
N ARG A 65 -9.96 14.23 13.71
CA ARG A 65 -9.45 15.42 13.02
C ARG A 65 -9.56 16.67 13.88
N GLN A 66 -10.67 16.85 14.59
CA GLN A 66 -10.91 18.06 15.37
C GLN A 66 -10.04 18.14 16.62
N ARG A 67 -9.81 17.00 17.30
CA ARG A 67 -8.97 16.93 18.50
C ARG A 67 -7.48 17.07 18.23
N LYS A 68 -7.03 16.81 16.99
CA LYS A 68 -5.60 16.76 16.61
C LYS A 68 -4.78 15.76 17.45
N THR A 69 -5.45 14.80 18.10
CA THR A 69 -4.86 13.75 18.94
C THR A 69 -5.66 12.45 18.77
N TYR A 70 -5.08 11.32 19.14
CA TYR A 70 -5.81 10.04 19.18
C TYR A 70 -7.05 10.15 20.07
N THR A 71 -8.19 9.67 19.58
CA THR A 71 -9.40 9.58 20.39
C THR A 71 -9.28 8.39 21.35
N PRO A 72 -9.99 8.41 22.50
CA PRO A 72 -10.01 7.26 23.42
C PRO A 72 -10.43 5.96 22.73
N THR A 73 -11.43 6.04 21.85
CA THR A 73 -11.92 4.90 21.05
C THR A 73 -10.82 4.33 20.15
N LEU A 74 -10.09 5.18 19.42
CA LEU A 74 -8.98 4.75 18.58
C LEU A 74 -7.85 4.12 19.40
N GLN A 75 -7.54 4.70 20.56
CA GLN A 75 -6.51 4.16 21.45
C GLN A 75 -6.91 2.78 22.01
N GLN A 76 -8.19 2.59 22.36
CA GLN A 76 -8.72 1.29 22.75
C GLN A 76 -8.61 0.26 21.61
N LYS A 77 -8.98 0.63 20.38
CA LYS A 77 -8.83 -0.23 19.20
C LYS A 77 -7.38 -0.62 18.95
N LEU A 78 -6.44 0.34 18.99
CA LEU A 78 -5.01 0.05 18.86
C LEU A 78 -4.51 -0.90 19.96
N ASN A 79 -4.99 -0.76 21.19
CA ASN A 79 -4.59 -1.64 22.29
C ASN A 79 -5.06 -3.09 22.12
N LYS A 80 -6.11 -3.35 21.33
CA LYS A 80 -6.55 -4.71 20.98
C LYS A 80 -5.58 -5.45 20.06
N ILE A 81 -4.76 -4.74 19.27
CA ILE A 81 -3.72 -5.37 18.44
C ILE A 81 -2.71 -6.02 19.38
N GLU A 82 -2.57 -7.35 19.37
CA GLU A 82 -1.73 -8.07 20.34
C GLU A 82 -0.24 -7.76 20.18
N PHE A 83 0.25 -7.79 18.94
CA PHE A 83 1.66 -7.58 18.62
C PHE A 83 2.06 -6.11 18.83
N SER A 84 2.98 -5.88 19.77
CA SER A 84 3.41 -4.53 20.17
C SER A 84 4.08 -3.74 19.04
N ALA A 85 4.92 -4.39 18.22
CA ALA A 85 5.56 -3.77 17.08
C ALA A 85 4.55 -3.32 16.02
N LEU A 86 3.55 -4.16 15.73
CA LEU A 86 2.46 -3.84 14.82
C LEU A 86 1.58 -2.70 15.36
N ARG A 87 1.23 -2.76 16.65
CA ARG A 87 0.48 -1.70 17.33
C ARG A 87 1.20 -0.35 17.22
N ALA A 88 2.53 -0.34 17.44
CA ALA A 88 3.34 0.85 17.30
C ALA A 88 3.40 1.36 15.84
N ALA A 89 3.51 0.45 14.87
CA ALA A 89 3.45 0.78 13.45
C ALA A 89 2.10 1.41 13.08
N CYS A 90 0.98 0.74 13.36
CA CYS A 90 -0.37 1.26 13.09
C CYS A 90 -0.60 2.61 13.77
N LYS A 91 -0.19 2.76 15.04
CA LYS A 91 -0.26 4.05 15.73
C LYS A 91 0.45 5.13 14.92
N ASN A 92 1.71 4.92 14.54
CA ASN A 92 2.47 5.91 13.78
C ASN A 92 1.94 6.15 12.35
N MET A 93 1.46 5.13 11.64
CA MET A 93 0.82 5.26 10.31
C MET A 93 -0.43 6.15 10.38
N LEU A 94 -1.18 6.06 11.48
CA LEU A 94 -2.39 6.82 11.70
C LEU A 94 -2.15 8.24 12.21
N SER A 95 -0.89 8.69 12.39
CA SER A 95 -0.56 10.06 12.83
C SER A 95 -1.26 11.12 11.99
N LEU A 96 -1.82 12.15 12.63
CA LEU A 96 -2.56 13.22 11.94
C LEU A 96 -1.63 14.03 11.00
N ASP A 97 -0.42 14.32 11.46
CA ASP A 97 0.63 14.96 10.66
C ASP A 97 1.26 13.94 9.69
N PRO A 98 1.15 14.14 8.36
CA PRO A 98 1.77 13.27 7.37
C PRO A 98 3.30 13.21 7.48
N SER A 99 3.96 14.25 8.02
CA SER A 99 5.43 14.30 8.15
C SER A 99 5.96 13.33 9.22
N GLN A 100 5.11 12.94 10.16
CA GLN A 100 5.45 11.98 11.22
C GLN A 100 5.31 10.52 10.78
N ARG A 101 4.75 10.29 9.60
CA ARG A 101 4.57 8.96 9.03
C ARG A 101 5.86 8.56 8.32
N LEU A 102 6.29 7.33 8.54
CA LEU A 102 7.45 6.79 7.85
C LEU A 102 7.09 6.40 6.43
N THR A 103 8.10 6.13 5.63
CA THR A 103 7.93 5.48 4.34
C THR A 103 7.52 4.02 4.50
N ALA A 104 6.88 3.45 3.48
CA ALA A 104 6.49 2.03 3.48
C ALA A 104 7.69 1.09 3.74
N LYS A 105 8.85 1.42 3.17
CA LYS A 105 10.09 0.66 3.35
C LYS A 105 10.57 0.67 4.80
N GLU A 106 10.46 1.81 5.49
CA GLU A 106 10.87 1.90 6.89
C GLU A 106 9.93 1.12 7.82
N TYR A 107 8.62 1.08 7.54
CA TYR A 107 7.72 0.20 8.28
C TYR A 107 8.03 -1.27 8.04
N LEU A 108 8.27 -1.66 6.78
CA LEU A 108 8.65 -3.03 6.44
C LEU A 108 9.89 -3.48 7.24
N ASN A 109 10.97 -2.69 7.18
CA ASN A 109 12.20 -2.98 7.91
C ASN A 109 11.97 -3.11 9.43
N ARG A 110 11.11 -2.26 10.01
CA ARG A 110 10.78 -2.33 11.46
C ARG A 110 9.99 -3.58 11.82
N LEU A 111 9.05 -3.98 10.97
CA LEU A 111 8.25 -5.18 11.19
C LEU A 111 9.08 -6.45 10.99
N GLU A 112 9.97 -6.48 9.99
CA GLU A 112 10.96 -7.54 9.80
C GLU A 112 11.87 -7.69 11.03
N ALA A 113 12.47 -6.58 11.49
CA ALA A 113 13.34 -6.58 12.67
C ALA A 113 12.63 -7.01 13.96
N SER A 114 11.30 -6.88 14.03
CA SER A 114 10.50 -7.32 15.17
C SER A 114 10.22 -8.83 15.19
N GLY A 115 10.57 -9.56 14.12
CA GLY A 115 10.26 -10.99 13.97
C GLY A 115 8.79 -11.27 13.70
N LEU A 116 7.99 -10.25 13.36
CA LEU A 116 6.57 -10.42 13.05
C LEU A 116 6.37 -11.11 11.69
N LEU A 117 7.28 -10.88 10.74
CA LEU A 117 7.15 -11.42 9.39
C LEU A 117 7.79 -12.82 9.32
N PRO A 118 7.08 -13.82 8.78
CA PRO A 118 7.65 -15.13 8.51
C PRO A 118 8.82 -15.05 7.52
N THR A 119 9.73 -16.03 7.55
CA THR A 119 10.83 -16.15 6.59
C THR A 119 10.33 -16.25 5.14
N SER A 120 9.16 -16.87 4.94
CA SER A 120 8.51 -16.99 3.63
C SER A 120 7.98 -15.66 3.07
N PHE A 121 7.98 -14.58 3.86
CA PHE A 121 7.51 -13.27 3.42
C PHE A 121 8.36 -12.70 2.28
N GLU A 122 9.68 -12.94 2.27
CA GLU A 122 10.56 -12.50 1.19
C GLU A 122 10.17 -13.17 -0.15
N THR A 123 9.95 -14.49 -0.12
CA THR A 123 9.46 -15.26 -1.27
C THR A 123 8.12 -14.74 -1.77
N LEU A 124 7.19 -14.46 -0.84
CA LEU A 124 5.89 -13.88 -1.19
C LEU A 124 6.03 -12.48 -1.80
N ALA A 125 6.85 -11.60 -1.21
CA ALA A 125 7.06 -10.25 -1.68
C ALA A 125 7.70 -10.23 -3.08
N ARG A 126 8.69 -11.10 -3.31
CA ARG A 126 9.28 -11.31 -4.63
C ARG A 126 8.24 -11.75 -5.65
N LEU A 127 7.44 -12.76 -5.31
CA LEU A 127 6.40 -13.27 -6.21
C LEU A 127 5.36 -12.19 -6.52
N MET A 128 4.87 -11.49 -5.49
CA MET A 128 3.91 -10.40 -5.65
C MET A 128 4.46 -9.33 -6.58
N LYS A 129 5.74 -8.95 -6.44
CA LYS A 129 6.39 -8.04 -7.37
C LYS A 129 6.38 -8.59 -8.80
N GLU A 130 6.86 -9.81 -9.03
CA GLU A 130 6.94 -10.41 -10.37
C GLU A 130 5.58 -10.56 -11.07
N VAL A 131 4.52 -10.81 -10.29
CA VAL A 131 3.14 -11.01 -10.75
C VAL A 131 2.42 -9.67 -10.96
N THR A 132 2.75 -8.63 -10.19
CA THR A 132 2.07 -7.32 -10.27
C THR A 132 2.78 -6.30 -11.15
N THR A 133 4.11 -6.40 -11.33
CA THR A 133 4.85 -5.48 -12.20
C THR A 133 4.57 -5.80 -13.66
N ASN A 134 3.86 -4.89 -14.32
CA ASN A 134 3.85 -4.83 -15.78
C ASN A 134 5.26 -4.44 -16.23
N ALA A 135 5.89 -5.26 -17.07
CA ALA A 135 7.24 -5.01 -17.60
C ALA A 135 7.34 -3.76 -18.53
N GLY A 136 6.32 -2.89 -18.56
CA GLY A 136 6.18 -1.79 -19.51
C GLY A 136 6.39 -0.37 -18.96
N SER A 137 6.79 -0.16 -17.70
CA SER A 137 6.89 1.20 -17.14
C SER A 137 8.27 1.87 -17.22
N ASN A 138 9.29 1.22 -17.80
CA ASN A 138 10.58 1.87 -18.09
C ASN A 138 10.94 1.73 -19.57
N ALA A 139 10.23 2.47 -20.44
CA ALA A 139 10.63 2.70 -21.83
C ALA A 139 10.87 4.21 -22.07
N ASN A 140 11.90 4.76 -21.41
CA ASN A 140 12.55 5.98 -21.88
C ASN A 140 13.73 5.61 -22.81
N THR A 141 13.45 4.84 -23.85
CA THR A 141 14.29 4.73 -25.04
C THR A 141 13.34 4.57 -26.23
N LYS A 142 13.02 5.69 -26.86
CA LYS A 142 12.38 5.72 -28.18
C LYS A 142 13.32 5.05 -29.18
N THR A 143 12.97 3.84 -29.61
CA THR A 143 13.32 3.37 -30.95
C THR A 143 12.06 2.75 -31.53
N GLU A 144 11.51 3.40 -32.55
CA GLU A 144 10.29 3.03 -33.25
C GLU A 144 10.61 1.90 -34.24
N MET A 145 10.78 0.66 -33.77
CA MET A 145 10.62 -0.57 -34.56
C MET A 145 10.67 -1.76 -33.61
N GLU A 146 9.73 -2.68 -33.76
CA GLU A 146 9.41 -3.83 -32.87
C GLU A 146 8.57 -3.47 -31.63
N ALA A 147 7.30 -3.18 -31.90
CA ALA A 147 6.24 -3.19 -30.90
C ALA A 147 5.89 -4.64 -30.52
N ASP A 148 6.69 -5.26 -29.65
CA ASP A 148 6.23 -6.30 -28.73
C ASP A 148 6.34 -5.74 -27.31
N VAL A 149 5.48 -4.74 -27.04
CA VAL A 149 5.20 -4.28 -25.68
C VAL A 149 4.57 -5.47 -24.96
N ALA A 150 5.38 -6.25 -24.26
CA ALA A 150 4.94 -7.42 -23.51
C ALA A 150 4.01 -6.97 -22.36
N VAL A 151 2.73 -6.76 -22.70
CA VAL A 151 1.63 -6.73 -21.76
C VAL A 151 1.68 -8.09 -21.07
N VAL A 152 2.12 -8.12 -19.80
CA VAL A 152 2.13 -9.35 -19.02
C VAL A 152 0.67 -9.76 -18.80
N THR A 153 0.20 -10.70 -19.62
CA THR A 153 -1.18 -11.20 -19.58
C THR A 153 -1.46 -11.87 -18.24
N PRO A 154 -2.73 -11.96 -17.80
CA PRO A 154 -3.10 -12.75 -16.62
C PRO A 154 -2.53 -14.18 -16.67
N ASP A 155 -2.52 -14.80 -17.86
CA ASP A 155 -1.95 -16.13 -18.06
C ASP A 155 -0.43 -16.15 -17.86
N ALA A 156 0.29 -15.12 -18.31
CA ALA A 156 1.74 -15.00 -18.07
C ALA A 156 2.04 -14.82 -16.57
N ARG A 157 1.20 -14.10 -15.84
CA ARG A 157 1.30 -13.96 -14.38
C ARG A 157 1.04 -15.30 -13.68
N LEU A 158 0.02 -16.04 -14.12
CA LEU A 158 -0.28 -17.38 -13.61
C LEU A 158 0.87 -18.35 -13.88
N ALA A 159 1.46 -18.30 -15.08
CA ALA A 159 2.61 -19.12 -15.45
C ALA A 159 3.84 -18.83 -14.56
N LYS A 160 4.10 -17.56 -14.21
CA LYS A 160 5.16 -17.20 -13.26
C LYS A 160 4.90 -17.76 -11.85
N ALA A 161 3.66 -17.66 -11.37
CA ALA A 161 3.28 -18.22 -10.08
C ALA A 161 3.41 -19.75 -10.07
N ALA A 162 2.98 -20.43 -11.14
CA ALA A 162 3.13 -21.87 -11.32
C ALA A 162 4.61 -22.28 -11.37
N ALA A 163 5.47 -21.51 -12.02
CA ALA A 163 6.91 -21.78 -12.06
C ALA A 163 7.56 -21.72 -10.67
N CYS A 164 7.03 -20.90 -9.76
CA CYS A 164 7.50 -20.79 -8.38
C CYS A 164 6.77 -21.74 -7.40
N TYR A 165 5.85 -22.58 -7.88
CA TYR A 165 4.98 -23.40 -7.02
C TYR A 165 5.75 -24.23 -5.99
N SER A 166 6.76 -24.96 -6.44
CA SER A 166 7.55 -25.83 -5.55
C SER A 166 8.31 -25.04 -4.47
N GLU A 167 8.89 -23.90 -4.83
CA GLU A 167 9.55 -22.99 -3.88
C GLU A 167 8.52 -22.44 -2.87
N ILE A 168 7.35 -21.99 -3.33
CA ILE A 168 6.29 -21.46 -2.47
C ILE A 168 5.80 -22.53 -1.49
N LEU A 169 5.53 -23.74 -1.97
CA LEU A 169 5.03 -24.84 -1.15
C LEU A 169 6.06 -25.24 -0.08
N HIS A 170 7.33 -25.30 -0.47
CA HIS A 170 8.41 -25.59 0.47
C HIS A 170 8.56 -24.48 1.52
N GLU A 171 8.64 -23.22 1.12
CA GLU A 171 8.85 -22.09 2.04
C GLU A 171 7.65 -21.85 2.97
N THR A 172 6.42 -22.09 2.50
CA THR A 172 5.21 -21.79 3.28
C THR A 172 4.74 -22.98 4.14
N MET A 173 4.92 -24.21 3.67
CA MET A 173 4.40 -25.42 4.32
C MET A 173 5.50 -26.40 4.73
N GLY A 174 6.76 -26.18 4.33
CA GLY A 174 7.86 -27.15 4.55
C GLY A 174 7.70 -28.43 3.73
N VAL A 175 6.80 -28.44 2.74
CA VAL A 175 6.46 -29.64 1.95
C VAL A 175 7.17 -29.59 0.60
N PHE A 176 7.89 -30.67 0.30
CA PHE A 176 8.46 -30.89 -1.03
C PHE A 176 7.51 -31.72 -1.88
N ASP A 177 7.02 -31.14 -2.97
CA ASP A 177 6.19 -31.83 -3.96
C ASP A 177 6.98 -32.04 -5.26
N GLN A 178 7.61 -33.20 -5.37
CA GLN A 178 8.39 -33.58 -6.54
C GLN A 178 7.47 -33.81 -7.77
N GLU A 179 6.28 -34.38 -7.56
CA GLU A 179 5.34 -34.68 -8.64
C GLU A 179 4.78 -33.37 -9.23
N GLY A 180 4.35 -32.44 -8.38
CA GLY A 180 3.87 -31.12 -8.81
C GLY A 180 4.96 -30.32 -9.52
N LYS A 181 6.21 -30.38 -9.04
CA LYS A 181 7.34 -29.75 -9.71
C LYS A 181 7.52 -30.30 -11.13
N GLU A 182 7.57 -31.62 -11.29
CA GLU A 182 7.71 -32.25 -12.59
C GLU A 182 6.52 -31.96 -13.52
N TYR A 183 5.31 -31.92 -12.96
CA TYR A 183 4.11 -31.54 -13.70
C TYR A 183 4.23 -30.12 -14.25
N PHE A 184 4.54 -29.13 -13.42
CA PHE A 184 4.66 -27.74 -13.87
C PHE A 184 5.86 -27.52 -14.80
N ASP A 185 6.98 -28.22 -14.60
CA ASP A 185 8.11 -28.19 -15.53
C ASP A 185 7.71 -28.72 -16.93
N LYS A 186 6.91 -29.81 -16.98
CA LYS A 186 6.38 -30.35 -18.25
C LYS A 186 5.37 -29.41 -18.89
N VAL A 187 4.42 -28.87 -18.12
CA VAL A 187 3.33 -28.02 -18.61
C VAL A 187 3.84 -26.66 -19.08
N LEU A 188 4.77 -26.05 -18.34
CA LEU A 188 5.35 -24.76 -18.69
C LEU A 188 6.45 -24.88 -19.76
N GLY A 189 7.10 -26.05 -19.88
CA GLY A 189 8.03 -26.37 -20.96
C GLY A 189 9.10 -25.30 -21.19
N ARG A 190 9.23 -24.82 -22.44
CA ARG A 190 10.20 -23.77 -22.84
C ARG A 190 9.90 -22.40 -22.19
N THR A 191 8.65 -22.16 -21.80
CA THR A 191 8.20 -20.89 -21.19
C THR A 191 8.76 -20.71 -19.79
N ALA A 192 8.89 -21.80 -19.00
CA ALA A 192 9.54 -21.74 -17.68
C ALA A 192 11.01 -21.29 -17.78
N VAL A 193 11.75 -21.81 -18.76
CA VAL A 193 13.17 -21.47 -18.98
C VAL A 193 13.34 -20.00 -19.39
N ALA A 194 12.43 -19.44 -20.20
CA ALA A 194 12.44 -18.03 -20.56
C ALA A 194 12.07 -17.11 -19.38
N LEU A 195 11.17 -17.56 -18.50
CA LEU A 195 10.75 -16.80 -17.32
C LEU A 195 11.79 -16.83 -16.19
N MET A 196 12.50 -17.94 -16.00
CA MET A 196 13.54 -18.07 -14.95
C MET A 196 14.92 -17.53 -15.34
N LYS A 197 15.21 -17.32 -16.64
CA LYS A 197 16.49 -16.74 -17.11
C LYS A 197 16.66 -15.24 -16.81
N ASN A 198 15.62 -14.58 -16.31
CA ASN A 198 15.66 -13.19 -15.85
C ASN A 198 15.80 -13.08 -14.31
N LYS A 199 16.15 -14.17 -13.60
CA LYS A 199 16.55 -14.13 -12.18
C LYS A 199 17.88 -13.38 -12.01
#